data_AF-A0A9E4IWL7-F1
#
_entry.id   AF-A0A9E4IWL7-F1
#
_cell.length_a   1.000
_cell.length_b   1.000
_cell.length_c   1.000
_cell.angle_alpha   90.00
_cell.angle_beta   90.00
_cell.angle_gamma   90.00
#
_symmetry.space_group_name_H-M   'P 1'
#
loop_
_entity.id
_entity.type
_entity.pdbx_description
1 polymer ?
#
loop_
_entity_poly.entity_id
_entity_poly.type
_entity_poly.pdbx_seq_one_letter_code
_entity_poly.pdbx_strand_id
1 'polypeptide(L)'
;MTGRRSDAGVPDRAASRREFFKLLAASPLLGLASAGLPANWQRALAHEAERGAAAGPSPAPRCAECGAEMLQSLVQPRFGAGQDPVLPPQNAIEDQLTGQVIESPDDAINVWDFERAAHGSNLAQHWDYLHMGVDDYETRRANREGFQRLMLRPRRLGGEALAEIDTSTELYGRRWASPLFLCPVASLEAYHTQGESGAARAARPRDILQMQSHQSSQSYVEIAEARGEPHWFQIYTTPDWNVNKRVIDRVASAGCPALVWTIDLLGGSNRELQRRTLSGEGYSSVLCQSCHQHHPDYLRPMRAGLEGPEGPRYPYTWDYIKRLKDASDMKLILKGIMTAEGAEQAASSYPTTAAGR
;
A
#
# COMPACT_ATOMS: atom_id res chain seq x y z
N MET A 1 -42.92 -19.33 -16.39
CA MET A 1 -42.78 -17.85 -16.48
C MET A 1 -41.30 -17.50 -16.50
N THR A 2 -40.77 -17.28 -17.70
CA THR A 2 -39.37 -16.93 -17.96
C THR A 2 -39.18 -15.42 -17.84
N GLY A 3 -38.70 -14.93 -16.71
CA GLY A 3 -38.32 -13.53 -16.53
C GLY A 3 -36.89 -13.31 -17.02
N ARG A 4 -36.71 -12.72 -18.21
CA ARG A 4 -35.44 -12.13 -18.64
C ARG A 4 -35.09 -10.99 -17.68
N ARG A 5 -33.97 -11.10 -16.96
CA ARG A 5 -33.31 -9.92 -16.37
C ARG A 5 -32.74 -9.10 -17.53
N SER A 6 -33.12 -7.82 -17.57
CA SER A 6 -32.63 -6.81 -18.50
C SER A 6 -31.12 -6.63 -18.37
N ASP A 7 -30.41 -6.65 -19.50
CA ASP A 7 -29.04 -6.15 -19.61
C ASP A 7 -28.97 -4.72 -19.06
N ALA A 8 -28.25 -4.53 -17.96
CA ALA A 8 -27.77 -3.21 -17.58
C ALA A 8 -26.70 -2.83 -18.59
N GLY A 9 -27.09 -2.05 -19.60
CA GLY A 9 -26.22 -1.61 -20.68
C GLY A 9 -24.94 -0.96 -20.15
N VAL A 10 -23.80 -1.34 -20.74
CA VAL A 10 -22.53 -0.65 -20.57
C VAL A 10 -22.75 0.85 -20.80
N PRO A 11 -22.37 1.75 -19.87
CA PRO A 11 -22.58 3.18 -20.07
C PRO A 11 -21.86 3.63 -21.33
N ASP A 12 -22.56 4.33 -22.21
CA ASP A 12 -21.96 4.95 -23.39
C ASP A 12 -20.88 5.94 -22.92
N ARG A 13 -19.61 5.53 -23.08
CA ARG A 13 -18.43 6.32 -22.67
C ARG A 13 -18.38 7.67 -23.38
N ALA A 14 -18.93 7.77 -24.59
CA ALA A 14 -18.98 9.01 -25.33
C ALA A 14 -20.01 9.97 -24.72
N ALA A 15 -21.18 9.47 -24.34
CA ALA A 15 -22.21 10.24 -23.63
C ALA A 15 -21.72 10.72 -22.25
N SER A 16 -21.10 9.84 -21.46
CA SER A 16 -20.57 10.18 -20.13
C SER A 16 -19.47 11.24 -20.19
N ARG A 17 -18.55 11.12 -21.16
CA ARG A 17 -17.49 12.11 -21.38
C ARG A 17 -18.04 13.46 -21.83
N ARG A 18 -19.09 13.46 -22.66
CA ARG A 18 -19.74 14.69 -23.10
C ARG A 18 -20.46 15.40 -21.95
N GLU A 19 -21.24 14.69 -21.14
CA GLU A 19 -21.93 15.28 -19.99
C GLU A 19 -20.94 15.85 -18.96
N PHE A 20 -19.80 15.19 -18.78
CA PHE A 20 -18.70 15.71 -17.97
C PHE A 20 -18.18 17.07 -18.49
N PHE A 21 -17.88 17.19 -19.79
CA PHE A 21 -17.39 18.45 -20.35
C PHE A 21 -18.44 19.57 -20.38
N LYS A 22 -19.72 19.23 -20.53
CA LYS A 22 -20.83 20.20 -20.38
C LYS A 22 -20.90 20.77 -18.98
N LEU A 23 -20.84 19.89 -17.97
CA LEU A 23 -20.90 20.29 -16.57
C LEU A 23 -19.69 21.15 -16.19
N LEU A 24 -18.51 20.81 -16.71
CA LEU A 24 -17.30 21.63 -16.54
C LEU A 24 -17.40 23.00 -17.23
N ALA A 25 -17.89 23.06 -18.47
CA ALA A 25 -18.04 24.31 -19.22
C ALA A 25 -19.06 25.27 -18.58
N ALA A 26 -20.04 24.75 -17.85
CA ALA A 26 -21.04 25.54 -17.12
C ALA A 26 -20.54 26.09 -15.78
N SER A 27 -19.35 25.70 -15.30
CA SER A 27 -18.83 26.12 -13.99
C SER A 27 -18.05 27.45 -14.08
N PRO A 28 -18.52 28.53 -13.43
CA PRO A 28 -17.85 29.83 -13.45
C PRO A 28 -16.49 29.82 -12.74
N LEU A 29 -16.23 28.84 -11.87
CA LEU A 29 -14.95 28.68 -11.16
C LEU A 29 -13.84 28.09 -12.05
N LEU A 30 -14.19 27.36 -13.11
CA LEU A 30 -13.20 26.68 -13.96
C LEU A 30 -12.55 27.59 -15.01
N GLY A 31 -13.15 28.75 -15.32
CA GLY A 31 -12.49 29.78 -16.13
C GLY A 31 -11.13 30.16 -15.54
N LEU A 32 -11.01 30.15 -14.21
CA LEU A 32 -9.79 30.44 -13.46
C LEU A 32 -8.76 29.29 -13.48
N ALA A 33 -9.19 28.04 -13.68
CA ALA A 33 -8.34 26.85 -13.65
C ALA A 33 -8.03 26.27 -15.04
N SER A 34 -8.69 26.76 -16.10
CA SER A 34 -8.59 26.24 -17.47
C SER A 34 -7.15 26.25 -18.03
N ALA A 35 -6.34 27.22 -17.62
CA ALA A 35 -4.93 27.35 -18.01
C ALA A 35 -4.06 26.17 -17.51
N GLY A 36 -4.47 25.48 -16.44
CA GLY A 36 -3.77 24.31 -15.90
C GLY A 36 -4.14 22.98 -16.55
N LEU A 37 -5.11 22.94 -17.47
CA LEU A 37 -5.58 21.71 -18.10
C LEU A 37 -4.75 21.32 -19.34
N PRO A 38 -4.63 20.02 -19.67
CA PRO A 38 -4.01 19.57 -20.92
C PRO A 38 -4.69 20.15 -22.18
N ALA A 39 -3.92 20.42 -23.25
CA ALA A 39 -4.40 21.10 -24.46
C ALA A 39 -5.56 20.41 -25.19
N ASN A 40 -5.69 19.08 -25.08
CA ASN A 40 -6.83 18.34 -25.62
C ASN A 40 -8.11 18.54 -24.79
N TRP A 41 -8.00 18.77 -23.48
CA TRP A 41 -9.12 19.09 -22.60
C TRP A 41 -9.56 20.54 -22.77
N GLN A 42 -8.61 21.47 -22.86
CA GLN A 42 -8.89 22.88 -23.17
C GLN A 42 -9.69 23.02 -24.48
N ARG A 43 -9.31 22.28 -25.54
CA ARG A 43 -10.06 22.25 -26.81
C ARG A 43 -11.47 21.68 -26.68
N ALA A 44 -11.64 20.61 -25.90
CA ALA A 44 -12.96 20.02 -25.66
C ALA A 44 -13.88 20.97 -24.86
N LEU A 45 -13.32 21.67 -23.86
CA LEU A 45 -13.99 22.70 -23.08
C LEU A 45 -14.39 23.90 -23.93
N ALA A 46 -13.46 24.43 -24.73
CA ALA A 46 -13.72 25.55 -25.63
C ALA A 46 -14.86 25.25 -26.61
N HIS A 47 -14.83 24.07 -27.23
CA HIS A 47 -15.86 23.65 -28.17
C HIS A 47 -17.24 23.48 -27.50
N GLU A 48 -17.32 23.01 -26.25
CA GLU A 48 -18.61 22.90 -25.55
C GLU A 48 -19.10 24.28 -25.04
N ALA A 49 -18.17 25.18 -24.64
CA ALA A 49 -18.48 26.56 -24.28
C ALA A 49 -18.98 27.38 -25.48
N GLU A 50 -18.37 27.24 -26.65
CA GLU A 50 -18.80 27.83 -27.91
C GLU A 50 -20.20 27.35 -28.33
N ARG A 51 -20.47 26.05 -28.14
CA ARG A 51 -21.82 25.47 -28.36
C ARG A 51 -22.87 26.02 -27.39
N GLY A 52 -22.48 26.25 -26.13
CA GLY A 52 -23.35 26.90 -25.14
C GLY A 52 -23.62 28.37 -25.48
N ALA A 53 -22.62 29.10 -25.98
CA ALA A 53 -22.75 30.50 -26.39
C ALA A 53 -23.62 30.69 -27.64
N ALA A 54 -23.64 29.72 -28.55
CA ALA A 54 -24.50 29.73 -29.74
C ALA A 54 -26.01 29.61 -29.42
N ALA A 55 -26.38 29.25 -28.18
CA ALA A 55 -27.77 29.17 -27.73
C ALA A 55 -28.40 30.51 -27.30
N GLY A 56 -27.67 31.62 -27.44
CA GLY A 56 -28.10 32.95 -26.99
C GLY A 56 -27.94 33.14 -25.47
N PRO A 57 -28.01 34.39 -24.97
CA PRO A 57 -27.87 34.65 -23.54
C PRO A 57 -29.00 33.97 -22.76
N SER A 58 -28.63 33.05 -21.86
CA SER A 58 -29.59 32.53 -20.88
C SER A 58 -30.04 33.66 -19.96
N PRO A 59 -31.34 33.76 -19.61
CA PRO A 59 -31.82 34.80 -18.71
C PRO A 59 -31.06 34.72 -17.38
N ALA A 60 -30.73 35.87 -16.80
CA ALA A 60 -30.04 35.94 -15.53
C ALA A 60 -30.82 35.12 -14.48
N PRO A 61 -30.15 34.24 -13.72
CA PRO A 61 -30.82 33.43 -12.71
C PRO A 61 -31.50 34.35 -11.69
N ARG A 62 -32.76 34.06 -11.39
CA ARG A 62 -33.57 34.81 -10.42
C ARG A 62 -33.68 34.01 -9.13
N CYS A 63 -33.65 34.70 -8.00
CA CYS A 63 -33.90 34.08 -6.70
C CYS A 63 -35.30 33.45 -6.69
N ALA A 64 -35.41 32.17 -6.31
CA ALA A 64 -36.67 31.43 -6.30
C ALA A 64 -37.68 31.94 -5.26
N GLU A 65 -37.21 32.62 -4.20
CA GLU A 65 -38.08 33.14 -3.13
C GLU A 65 -38.54 34.58 -3.36
N CYS A 66 -37.71 35.45 -3.93
CA CYS A 66 -38.03 36.88 -4.06
C CYS A 66 -38.05 37.42 -5.50
N GLY A 67 -37.70 36.60 -6.50
CA GLY A 67 -37.74 36.98 -7.91
C GLY A 67 -36.70 38.02 -8.34
N ALA A 68 -35.83 38.45 -7.43
CA ALA A 68 -34.75 39.39 -7.69
C ALA A 68 -33.73 38.77 -8.66
N GLU A 69 -33.28 39.58 -9.61
CA GLU A 69 -32.28 39.21 -10.60
C GLU A 69 -30.91 39.13 -9.90
N MET A 70 -30.27 37.95 -9.92
CA MET A 70 -28.96 37.81 -9.28
C MET A 70 -27.93 38.50 -10.18
N LEU A 71 -27.46 39.67 -9.74
CA LEU A 71 -26.41 40.43 -10.41
C LEU A 71 -25.24 39.50 -10.74
N GLN A 72 -24.93 39.36 -12.03
CA GLN A 72 -23.63 38.86 -12.45
C GLN A 72 -22.59 39.83 -11.90
N SER A 73 -21.96 39.44 -10.79
CA SER A 73 -20.75 40.09 -10.34
C SER A 73 -19.72 39.89 -11.45
N LEU A 74 -19.51 40.93 -12.26
CA LEU A 74 -18.26 41.13 -12.98
C LEU A 74 -17.18 41.27 -11.91
N VAL A 75 -16.72 40.13 -11.39
CA VAL A 75 -15.50 40.06 -10.59
C VAL A 75 -14.37 40.36 -11.56
N GLN A 76 -14.07 41.64 -11.72
CA GLN A 76 -12.73 42.02 -12.12
C GLN A 76 -11.80 41.63 -10.98
N PRO A 77 -10.77 40.81 -11.20
CA PRO A 77 -9.81 40.49 -10.17
C PRO A 77 -9.06 41.78 -9.81
N ARG A 78 -9.39 42.35 -8.64
CA ARG A 78 -8.50 43.30 -7.96
C ARG A 78 -7.38 42.49 -7.34
N PHE A 79 -6.19 42.56 -7.94
CA PHE A 79 -4.96 42.08 -7.34
C PHE A 79 -4.67 42.89 -6.07
N GLY A 80 -4.89 42.27 -4.92
CA GLY A 80 -4.46 42.78 -3.62
C GLY A 80 -3.69 41.67 -2.91
N ALA A 81 -2.37 41.79 -2.87
CA ALA A 81 -1.48 40.88 -2.17
C ALA A 81 -1.64 41.07 -0.65
N GLY A 82 -2.59 40.37 -0.04
CA GLY A 82 -2.50 39.99 1.36
C GLY A 82 -1.76 38.66 1.41
N GLN A 83 -0.55 38.64 1.95
CA GLN A 83 0.14 37.38 2.20
C GLN A 83 -0.63 36.62 3.27
N ASP A 84 -1.25 35.51 2.89
CA ASP A 84 -1.63 34.48 3.86
C ASP A 84 -0.39 34.13 4.69
N PRO A 85 -0.54 33.82 5.99
CA PRO A 85 0.58 33.36 6.80
C PRO A 85 1.25 32.20 6.07
N VAL A 86 2.53 32.38 5.72
CA VAL A 86 3.35 31.34 5.11
C VAL A 86 3.49 30.23 6.16
N LEU A 87 2.61 29.24 6.06
CA LEU A 87 2.85 27.95 6.68
C LEU A 87 4.18 27.44 6.11
N PRO A 88 5.08 26.88 6.95
CA PRO A 88 6.29 26.27 6.44
C PRO A 88 5.93 25.28 5.34
N PRO A 89 6.74 25.18 4.26
CA PRO A 89 6.43 24.28 3.15
C PRO A 89 6.14 22.89 3.72
N GLN A 90 5.05 22.28 3.24
CA GLN A 90 4.58 20.95 3.63
C GLN A 90 5.59 19.82 3.29
N ASN A 91 6.78 20.19 2.80
CA ASN A 91 7.80 19.37 2.18
C ASN A 91 9.07 19.27 3.04
N ALA A 92 9.07 19.75 4.29
CA ALA A 92 10.27 19.73 5.15
C ALA A 92 10.90 18.32 5.33
N ILE A 93 10.17 17.26 4.99
CA ILE A 93 10.65 15.88 4.95
C ILE A 93 11.37 15.54 3.63
N GLU A 94 10.90 16.07 2.50
CA GLU A 94 11.58 15.92 1.21
C GLU A 94 12.83 16.83 1.13
N ASP A 95 12.84 17.95 1.87
CA ASP A 95 14.01 18.82 1.99
C ASP A 95 15.18 18.16 2.76
N GLN A 96 14.91 17.12 3.58
CA GLN A 96 15.96 16.30 4.21
C GLN A 96 16.69 15.42 3.22
N LEU A 97 16.16 15.26 2.00
CA LEU A 97 16.82 14.58 0.89
C LEU A 97 17.76 15.53 0.13
N THR A 98 18.21 16.63 0.72
CA THR A 98 19.23 17.51 0.13
C THR A 98 20.63 17.05 0.58
N GLY A 99 21.49 16.68 -0.38
CA GLY A 99 22.80 16.06 -0.10
C GLY A 99 23.33 15.20 -1.25
N GLN A 100 24.49 14.58 -1.08
CA GLN A 100 24.99 13.56 -2.01
C GLN A 100 24.22 12.24 -1.82
N VAL A 101 24.05 11.48 -2.90
CA VAL A 101 23.52 10.11 -2.80
C VAL A 101 24.60 9.25 -2.15
N ILE A 102 24.24 8.48 -1.12
CA ILE A 102 25.18 7.59 -0.43
C ILE A 102 25.77 6.56 -1.41
N GLU A 103 27.06 6.29 -1.28
CA GLU A 103 27.76 5.30 -2.13
C GLU A 103 27.86 3.94 -1.42
N SER A 104 27.82 3.94 -0.08
CA SER A 104 27.81 2.76 0.77
C SER A 104 26.82 2.91 1.94
N PRO A 105 26.40 1.79 2.58
CA PRO A 105 25.56 1.87 3.78
C PRO A 105 26.19 2.62 4.95
N ASP A 106 27.53 2.71 5.00
CA ASP A 106 28.26 3.41 6.06
C ASP A 106 28.19 4.94 5.90
N ASP A 107 27.84 5.43 4.70
CA ASP A 107 27.63 6.86 4.44
C ASP A 107 26.23 7.35 4.87
N ALA A 108 25.32 6.41 5.19
CA ALA A 108 23.96 6.75 5.58
C ALA A 108 23.92 7.37 6.98
N ILE A 109 23.42 8.59 7.06
CA ILE A 109 23.18 9.30 8.33
C ILE A 109 21.86 8.84 8.94
N ASN A 110 20.86 8.57 8.09
CA ASN A 110 19.57 8.05 8.51
C ASN A 110 18.93 7.17 7.42
N VAL A 111 17.78 6.57 7.75
CA VAL A 111 17.10 5.62 6.85
C VAL A 111 16.55 6.25 5.56
N TRP A 112 16.41 7.58 5.50
CA TRP A 112 15.90 8.30 4.33
C TRP A 112 16.95 8.43 3.22
N ASP A 113 18.23 8.32 3.55
CA ASP A 113 19.31 8.35 2.55
C ASP A 113 19.21 7.20 1.54
N PHE A 114 18.70 6.04 2.01
CA PHE A 114 18.44 4.88 1.15
C PHE A 114 17.33 5.12 0.13
N GLU A 115 16.39 6.03 0.39
CA GLU A 115 15.27 6.31 -0.53
C GLU A 115 15.79 6.88 -1.85
N ARG A 116 16.74 7.83 -1.80
CA ARG A 116 17.35 8.40 -3.01
C ARG A 116 18.25 7.41 -3.74
N ALA A 117 19.06 6.66 -2.99
CA ALA A 117 19.91 5.64 -3.57
C ALA A 117 19.07 4.60 -4.32
N ALA A 118 17.99 4.11 -3.69
CA ALA A 118 17.05 3.20 -4.32
C ALA A 118 16.35 3.83 -5.54
N HIS A 119 15.93 5.10 -5.47
CA HIS A 119 15.31 5.76 -6.62
C HIS A 119 16.27 5.85 -7.82
N GLY A 120 17.53 6.22 -7.58
CA GLY A 120 18.54 6.35 -8.64
C GLY A 120 19.03 5.02 -9.22
N SER A 121 18.87 3.91 -8.49
CA SER A 121 19.39 2.60 -8.88
C SER A 121 18.34 1.61 -9.39
N ASN A 122 17.06 2.01 -9.45
CA ASN A 122 15.96 1.12 -9.86
C ASN A 122 15.33 1.55 -11.19
N LEU A 123 14.71 0.57 -11.87
CA LEU A 123 13.82 0.86 -12.99
C LEU A 123 12.61 1.67 -12.49
N ALA A 124 12.13 2.61 -13.30
CA ALA A 124 10.99 3.47 -12.95
C ALA A 124 9.77 2.64 -12.52
N GLN A 125 9.50 1.51 -13.18
CA GLN A 125 8.40 0.61 -12.85
C GLN A 125 8.54 -0.05 -11.47
N HIS A 126 9.76 -0.44 -11.10
CA HIS A 126 10.03 -1.02 -9.78
C HIS A 126 9.96 0.05 -8.70
N TRP A 127 10.52 1.23 -8.97
CA TRP A 127 10.40 2.37 -8.06
C TRP A 127 8.95 2.74 -7.79
N ASP A 128 8.15 2.87 -8.85
CA ASP A 128 6.74 3.22 -8.75
C ASP A 128 5.96 2.18 -7.95
N TYR A 129 6.28 0.88 -8.10
CA TYR A 129 5.70 -0.18 -7.28
C TYR A 129 6.16 -0.14 -5.81
N LEU A 130 7.41 0.25 -5.54
CA LEU A 130 7.92 0.36 -4.17
C LEU A 130 7.37 1.59 -3.44
N HIS A 131 7.29 2.71 -4.16
CA HIS A 131 6.96 4.02 -3.60
C HIS A 131 5.44 4.29 -3.55
N MET A 132 4.65 3.50 -4.28
CA MET A 132 3.19 3.68 -4.35
C MET A 132 2.49 3.71 -2.99
N GLY A 133 1.40 4.49 -2.95
CA GLY A 133 0.36 4.44 -1.95
C GLY A 133 -0.96 3.98 -2.54
N VAL A 134 -2.02 4.15 -1.77
CA VAL A 134 -3.41 4.01 -2.23
C VAL A 134 -3.98 5.41 -2.43
N ASP A 135 -4.79 5.57 -3.47
CA ASP A 135 -5.40 6.84 -3.86
C ASP A 135 -4.37 7.97 -4.01
N ASP A 136 -4.53 9.05 -3.26
CA ASP A 136 -3.76 10.30 -3.26
C ASP A 136 -2.63 10.33 -2.22
N TYR A 137 -2.22 9.17 -1.70
CA TYR A 137 -1.13 9.01 -0.72
C TYR A 137 -1.40 9.59 0.68
N GLU A 138 -2.60 10.10 0.95
CA GLU A 138 -2.90 10.81 2.19
C GLU A 138 -2.67 9.95 3.44
N THR A 139 -3.02 8.66 3.39
CA THR A 139 -2.72 7.75 4.51
C THR A 139 -1.22 7.48 4.68
N ARG A 140 -0.44 7.41 3.58
CA ARG A 140 1.02 7.26 3.66
C ARG A 140 1.65 8.48 4.31
N ARG A 141 1.18 9.68 3.97
CA ARG A 141 1.58 10.94 4.62
C ARG A 141 1.19 10.92 6.10
N ALA A 142 -0.06 10.59 6.40
CA ALA A 142 -0.57 10.52 7.78
C ALA A 142 0.21 9.54 8.67
N ASN A 143 0.68 8.41 8.13
CA ASN A 143 1.53 7.46 8.86
C ASN A 143 2.82 8.12 9.37
N ARG A 144 3.45 8.97 8.54
CA ARG A 144 4.68 9.68 8.92
C ARG A 144 4.38 10.82 9.89
N GLU A 145 3.37 11.63 9.61
CA GLU A 145 2.95 12.75 10.46
C GLU A 145 2.44 12.30 11.84
N GLY A 146 1.90 11.08 11.95
CA GLY A 146 1.48 10.50 13.22
C GLY A 146 2.59 10.48 14.28
N PHE A 147 3.83 10.21 13.89
CA PHE A 147 4.97 10.22 14.81
C PHE A 147 5.34 11.61 15.33
N GLN A 148 5.03 12.68 14.58
CA GLN A 148 5.30 14.07 15.01
C GLN A 148 4.39 14.51 16.17
N ARG A 149 3.31 13.75 16.41
CA ARG A 149 2.37 13.99 17.52
C ARG A 149 2.87 13.41 18.84
N LEU A 150 3.94 12.61 18.81
CA LEU A 150 4.54 11.96 19.97
C LEU A 150 5.87 12.64 20.31
N MET A 151 6.07 12.95 21.60
CA MET A 151 7.32 13.54 22.09
C MET A 151 7.91 12.65 23.18
N LEU A 152 9.19 12.31 23.04
CA LEU A 152 9.94 11.63 24.10
C LEU A 152 10.29 12.65 25.18
N ARG A 153 9.87 12.39 26.42
CA ARG A 153 10.25 13.23 27.58
C ARG A 153 11.66 12.85 28.05
N PRO A 154 12.68 13.73 27.90
CA PRO A 154 14.04 13.39 28.31
C PRO A 154 14.12 13.21 29.83
N ARG A 155 14.70 12.09 30.28
CA ARG A 155 15.07 11.87 31.68
C ARG A 155 16.59 11.97 31.79
N ARG A 156 17.08 13.06 32.38
CA ARG A 156 18.51 13.41 32.37
C ARG A 156 19.34 12.67 33.40
N LEU A 157 18.74 12.39 34.56
CA LEU A 157 19.37 11.65 35.67
C LEU A 157 18.35 10.63 36.16
N GLY A 158 18.73 9.36 36.15
CA GLY A 158 17.98 8.27 36.77
C GLY A 158 18.46 8.00 38.20
N GLY A 159 17.73 7.17 38.94
CA GLY A 159 18.17 6.68 40.26
C GLY A 159 19.31 5.66 40.20
N GLU A 160 19.66 5.19 39.00
CA GLU A 160 20.72 4.23 38.73
C GLU A 160 21.70 4.84 37.71
N ALA A 161 22.96 4.40 37.74
CA ALA A 161 23.91 4.72 36.69
C ALA A 161 23.34 4.27 35.34
N LEU A 162 23.65 5.01 34.26
CA LEU A 162 23.27 4.59 32.91
C LEU A 162 23.92 3.24 32.62
N ALA A 163 23.16 2.15 32.80
CA ALA A 163 23.55 0.83 32.33
C ALA A 163 23.67 0.86 30.79
N GLU A 164 24.43 -0.09 30.23
CA GLU A 164 24.39 -0.35 28.80
C GLU A 164 22.92 -0.53 28.36
N ILE A 165 22.53 0.13 27.27
CA ILE A 165 21.15 0.07 26.77
C ILE A 165 20.89 -1.34 26.24
N ASP A 166 20.09 -2.13 26.96
CA ASP A 166 19.61 -3.43 26.49
C ASP A 166 18.38 -3.22 25.59
N THR A 167 18.55 -3.43 24.29
CA THR A 167 17.45 -3.41 23.32
C THR A 167 16.79 -4.76 23.13
N SER A 168 17.25 -5.82 23.81
CA SER A 168 16.69 -7.15 23.61
C SER A 168 15.25 -7.25 24.09
N THR A 169 14.50 -8.15 23.45
CA THR A 169 13.09 -8.40 23.79
C THR A 169 12.77 -9.88 23.67
N GLU A 170 11.80 -10.37 24.43
CA GLU A 170 11.33 -11.74 24.32
C GLU A 170 9.98 -11.78 23.59
N LEU A 171 9.90 -12.59 22.53
CA LEU A 171 8.68 -12.77 21.75
C LEU A 171 8.50 -14.26 21.42
N TYR A 172 7.37 -14.83 21.84
CA TYR A 172 7.04 -16.25 21.69
C TYR A 172 8.13 -17.22 22.20
N GLY A 173 8.71 -16.92 23.37
CA GLY A 173 9.72 -17.77 24.03
C GLY A 173 11.11 -17.71 23.40
N ARG A 174 11.36 -16.77 22.48
CA ARG A 174 12.70 -16.47 21.94
C ARG A 174 13.10 -15.05 22.33
N ARG A 175 14.33 -14.90 22.84
CA ARG A 175 14.98 -13.61 23.02
C ARG A 175 15.58 -13.15 21.69
N TRP A 176 15.27 -11.92 21.30
CA TRP A 176 15.78 -11.22 20.12
C TRP A 176 16.70 -10.09 20.56
N ALA A 177 17.77 -9.81 19.81
CA ALA A 177 18.73 -8.77 20.18
C ALA A 177 18.17 -7.33 20.08
N SER A 178 17.11 -7.11 19.30
CA SER A 178 16.44 -5.81 19.18
C SER A 178 14.94 -5.97 18.96
N PRO A 179 14.11 -4.92 19.19
CA PRO A 179 12.67 -4.96 18.94
C PRO A 179 12.35 -4.64 17.47
N LEU A 180 13.29 -4.85 16.55
CA LEU A 180 13.15 -4.60 15.12
C LEU A 180 13.01 -5.92 14.36
N PHE A 181 12.24 -5.88 13.29
CA PHE A 181 12.05 -7.01 12.39
C PHE A 181 11.87 -6.52 10.96
N LEU A 182 12.19 -7.38 9.99
CA LEU A 182 11.90 -7.16 8.58
C LEU A 182 10.46 -7.58 8.28
N CYS A 183 9.62 -6.60 7.92
CA CYS A 183 8.25 -6.82 7.48
C CYS A 183 8.20 -7.72 6.23
N PRO A 184 7.07 -8.41 5.99
CA PRO A 184 6.89 -9.21 4.78
C PRO A 184 6.77 -8.31 3.56
N VAL A 185 7.88 -8.15 2.85
CA VAL A 185 7.97 -7.47 1.55
C VAL A 185 8.28 -8.54 0.49
N ALA A 186 7.55 -8.48 -0.61
CA ALA A 186 7.62 -9.46 -1.69
C ALA A 186 8.47 -8.95 -2.85
N SER A 187 8.93 -9.89 -3.68
CA SER A 187 9.57 -9.60 -4.96
C SER A 187 10.88 -8.82 -4.82
N LEU A 188 11.68 -9.14 -3.80
CA LEU A 188 12.94 -8.40 -3.54
C LEU A 188 13.98 -8.58 -4.65
N GLU A 189 13.89 -9.65 -5.44
CA GLU A 189 14.74 -9.84 -6.63
C GLU A 189 14.50 -8.79 -7.73
N ALA A 190 13.39 -8.05 -7.68
CA ALA A 190 13.18 -6.90 -8.56
C ALA A 190 14.10 -5.71 -8.22
N TYR A 191 14.61 -5.65 -6.99
CA TYR A 191 15.43 -4.54 -6.49
C TYR A 191 16.89 -4.93 -6.27
N HIS A 192 17.16 -6.21 -6.03
CA HIS A 192 18.52 -6.71 -5.88
C HIS A 192 18.57 -8.21 -6.16
N THR A 193 19.56 -8.69 -6.92
CA THR A 193 19.67 -10.11 -7.35
C THR A 193 19.75 -11.11 -6.20
N GLN A 194 20.15 -10.67 -5.00
CA GLN A 194 20.16 -11.52 -3.81
C GLN A 194 18.78 -11.73 -3.18
N GLY A 195 17.79 -10.91 -3.53
CA GLY A 195 16.40 -11.03 -3.09
C GLY A 195 16.23 -11.11 -1.57
N GLU A 196 15.22 -11.87 -1.16
CA GLU A 196 14.85 -12.11 0.23
C GLU A 196 15.96 -12.81 1.03
N SER A 197 16.78 -13.64 0.38
CA SER A 197 17.94 -14.32 0.97
C SER A 197 19.08 -13.34 1.28
N GLY A 198 19.23 -12.27 0.50
CA GLY A 198 20.15 -11.17 0.82
C GLY A 198 19.75 -10.47 2.11
N ALA A 199 18.46 -10.14 2.24
CA ALA A 199 17.89 -9.58 3.46
C ALA A 199 18.05 -10.54 4.65
N ALA A 200 17.87 -11.85 4.44
CA ALA A 200 18.07 -12.89 5.45
C ALA A 200 19.50 -12.91 6.00
N ARG A 201 20.50 -12.88 5.11
CA ARG A 201 21.92 -12.82 5.49
C ARG A 201 22.26 -11.55 6.26
N ALA A 202 21.69 -10.41 5.86
CA ALA A 202 21.89 -9.13 6.55
C ALA A 202 21.24 -9.11 7.95
N ALA A 203 20.10 -9.80 8.12
CA ALA A 203 19.38 -9.87 9.38
C ALA A 203 20.06 -10.80 10.42
N ARG A 204 20.67 -11.90 9.95
CA ARG A 204 21.29 -12.93 10.80
C ARG A 204 22.29 -12.40 11.85
N PRO A 205 23.35 -11.63 11.51
CA PRO A 205 24.38 -11.25 12.48
C PRO A 205 23.88 -10.34 13.60
N ARG A 206 22.73 -9.67 13.40
CA ARG A 206 22.09 -8.82 14.41
C ARG A 206 20.87 -9.46 15.05
N ASP A 207 20.63 -10.74 14.79
CA ASP A 207 19.47 -11.48 15.28
C ASP A 207 18.15 -10.70 15.06
N ILE A 208 18.00 -10.15 13.86
CA ILE A 208 16.78 -9.45 13.44
C ILE A 208 15.83 -10.48 12.85
N LEU A 209 14.59 -10.51 13.32
CA LEU A 209 13.55 -11.39 12.75
C LEU A 209 13.27 -10.99 11.30
N GLN A 210 13.11 -11.98 10.41
CA GLN A 210 12.56 -11.77 9.06
C GLN A 210 11.19 -12.44 8.94
N MET A 211 10.23 -11.72 8.36
CA MET A 211 8.96 -12.27 7.94
C MET A 211 8.99 -12.40 6.41
N GLN A 212 8.89 -13.62 5.89
CA GLN A 212 8.81 -13.84 4.44
C GLN A 212 7.40 -13.57 3.94
N SER A 213 7.25 -12.91 2.80
CA SER A 213 5.94 -12.77 2.15
C SER A 213 5.54 -14.03 1.38
N HIS A 214 4.24 -14.33 1.33
CA HIS A 214 3.68 -15.35 0.43
C HIS A 214 4.13 -15.16 -1.03
N GLN A 215 4.36 -13.92 -1.45
CA GLN A 215 4.69 -13.53 -2.82
C GLN A 215 6.20 -13.32 -3.04
N SER A 216 7.05 -13.83 -2.15
CA SER A 216 8.51 -13.72 -2.26
C SER A 216 9.03 -14.33 -3.57
N SER A 217 10.15 -13.79 -4.07
CA SER A 217 10.81 -14.33 -5.27
C SER A 217 11.54 -15.65 -5.02
N GLN A 218 11.79 -16.00 -3.75
CA GLN A 218 12.50 -17.20 -3.32
C GLN A 218 11.64 -18.07 -2.42
N SER A 219 11.93 -19.38 -2.40
CA SER A 219 11.25 -20.35 -1.55
C SER A 219 11.57 -20.16 -0.07
N TYR A 220 10.74 -20.76 0.78
CA TYR A 220 10.98 -20.74 2.23
C TYR A 220 12.32 -21.39 2.60
N VAL A 221 12.69 -22.49 1.94
CA VAL A 221 13.92 -23.22 2.24
C VAL A 221 15.16 -22.40 1.88
N GLU A 222 15.18 -21.76 0.71
CA GLU A 222 16.31 -20.90 0.27
C GLU A 222 16.55 -19.74 1.25
N ILE A 223 15.48 -19.08 1.69
CA ILE A 223 15.56 -17.97 2.64
C ILE A 223 16.00 -18.47 4.02
N ALA A 224 15.47 -19.61 4.48
CA ALA A 224 15.84 -20.22 5.76
C ALA A 224 17.32 -20.66 5.77
N GLU A 225 17.81 -21.22 4.65
CA GLU A 225 19.23 -21.57 4.47
C GLU A 225 20.12 -20.32 4.53
N ALA A 226 19.74 -19.26 3.80
CA ALA A 226 20.46 -17.99 3.81
C ALA A 226 20.49 -17.34 5.20
N ARG A 227 19.39 -17.45 5.96
CA ARG A 227 19.28 -17.02 7.35
C ARG A 227 20.09 -17.92 8.30
N GLY A 228 20.21 -19.21 7.99
CA GLY A 228 20.75 -20.25 8.86
C GLY A 228 19.77 -20.80 9.90
N GLU A 229 18.48 -20.45 9.81
CA GLU A 229 17.41 -20.91 10.70
C GLU A 229 16.02 -20.64 10.09
N PRO A 230 14.95 -21.32 10.55
CA PRO A 230 13.58 -21.01 10.18
C PRO A 230 13.16 -19.58 10.61
N HIS A 231 12.30 -18.97 9.80
CA HIS A 231 11.80 -17.60 9.96
C HIS A 231 10.28 -17.53 9.83
N TRP A 232 9.67 -16.38 10.10
CA TRP A 232 8.21 -16.26 10.07
C TRP A 232 7.70 -16.23 8.64
N PHE A 233 6.51 -16.77 8.40
CA PHE A 233 5.88 -16.76 7.08
C PHE A 233 4.56 -15.99 7.10
N GLN A 234 4.44 -15.00 6.21
CA GLN A 234 3.21 -14.27 5.97
C GLN A 234 2.40 -14.94 4.86
N ILE A 235 1.11 -15.19 5.10
CA ILE A 235 0.18 -15.80 4.15
C ILE A 235 -0.87 -14.80 3.66
N TYR A 236 -1.06 -14.75 2.34
CA TYR A 236 -2.29 -14.28 1.71
C TYR A 236 -3.18 -15.49 1.43
N THR A 237 -4.33 -15.55 2.07
CA THR A 237 -5.27 -16.65 1.89
C THR A 237 -6.09 -16.43 0.63
N THR A 238 -6.50 -17.52 0.01
CA THR A 238 -7.54 -17.55 -1.01
C THR A 238 -8.84 -18.13 -0.44
N PRO A 239 -10.00 -17.95 -1.09
CA PRO A 239 -11.23 -18.60 -0.65
C PRO A 239 -11.12 -20.13 -0.58
N ASP A 240 -10.26 -20.74 -1.40
CA ASP A 240 -10.03 -22.18 -1.43
C ASP A 240 -9.15 -22.63 -0.25
N TRP A 241 -9.73 -23.45 0.63
CA TRP A 241 -9.02 -23.96 1.80
C TRP A 241 -7.88 -24.92 1.48
N ASN A 242 -8.02 -25.79 0.47
CA ASN A 242 -7.00 -26.77 0.16
C ASN A 242 -5.73 -26.09 -0.36
N VAL A 243 -5.88 -25.00 -1.13
CA VAL A 243 -4.75 -24.17 -1.57
C VAL A 243 -4.00 -23.58 -0.37
N ASN A 244 -4.74 -23.00 0.59
CA ASN A 244 -4.12 -22.42 1.79
C ASN A 244 -3.45 -23.50 2.65
N LYS A 245 -4.12 -24.65 2.83
CA LYS A 245 -3.61 -25.75 3.64
C LYS A 245 -2.29 -26.29 3.09
N ARG A 246 -2.15 -26.47 1.78
CA ARG A 246 -0.89 -26.92 1.17
C ARG A 246 0.28 -25.96 1.44
N VAL A 247 0.02 -24.65 1.39
CA VAL A 247 1.04 -23.64 1.72
C VAL A 247 1.40 -23.69 3.21
N ILE A 248 0.40 -23.80 4.08
CA ILE A 248 0.60 -23.94 5.54
C ILE A 248 1.41 -25.20 5.86
N ASP A 249 1.02 -26.35 5.30
CA ASP A 249 1.71 -27.63 5.49
C ASP A 249 3.17 -27.53 5.03
N ARG A 250 3.44 -26.88 3.89
CA ARG A 250 4.80 -26.68 3.37
C ARG A 250 5.68 -25.92 4.35
N VAL A 251 5.23 -24.78 4.87
CA VAL A 251 6.06 -23.96 5.78
C VAL A 251 6.13 -24.58 7.18
N ALA A 252 5.06 -25.22 7.65
CA ALA A 252 5.07 -25.98 8.90
C ALA A 252 6.09 -27.14 8.84
N SER A 253 6.11 -27.89 7.75
CA SER A 253 7.07 -28.99 7.54
C SER A 253 8.53 -28.50 7.47
N ALA A 254 8.74 -27.24 7.10
CA ALA A 254 10.05 -26.60 7.10
C ALA A 254 10.45 -25.98 8.45
N GLY A 255 9.64 -26.18 9.50
CA GLY A 255 9.92 -25.70 10.86
C GLY A 255 9.56 -24.23 11.09
N CYS A 256 8.69 -23.65 10.27
CA CYS A 256 8.24 -22.27 10.45
C CYS A 256 7.61 -22.08 11.84
N PRO A 257 8.09 -21.13 12.66
CA PRO A 257 7.62 -20.95 14.03
C PRO A 257 6.31 -20.17 14.11
N ALA A 258 6.03 -19.32 13.11
CA ALA A 258 4.88 -18.42 13.14
C ALA A 258 4.31 -18.13 11.75
N LEU A 259 2.98 -18.17 11.68
CA LEU A 259 2.17 -17.82 10.52
C LEU A 259 1.57 -16.42 10.74
N VAL A 260 1.82 -15.51 9.82
CA VAL A 260 1.29 -14.14 9.84
C VAL A 260 0.20 -14.02 8.78
N TRP A 261 -1.07 -13.94 9.19
CA TRP A 261 -2.17 -13.76 8.25
C TRP A 261 -2.42 -12.27 8.00
N THR A 262 -2.29 -11.86 6.74
CA THR A 262 -2.56 -10.47 6.34
C THR A 262 -4.03 -10.31 5.93
N ILE A 263 -4.77 -9.52 6.69
CA ILE A 263 -6.23 -9.35 6.56
C ILE A 263 -6.66 -8.01 5.93
N ASP A 264 -5.72 -7.09 5.72
CA ASP A 264 -5.97 -5.73 5.22
C ASP A 264 -6.10 -5.64 3.68
N LEU A 265 -5.89 -6.73 2.96
CA LEU A 265 -5.90 -6.75 1.48
C LEU A 265 -6.96 -7.67 0.87
N LEU A 266 -7.95 -8.12 1.66
CA LEU A 266 -9.00 -9.03 1.20
C LEU A 266 -9.89 -8.43 0.08
N GLY A 267 -10.03 -7.10 0.05
CA GLY A 267 -10.86 -6.36 -0.93
C GLY A 267 -10.08 -5.70 -2.08
N GLY A 268 -8.76 -5.87 -2.15
CA GLY A 268 -7.91 -5.11 -3.07
C GLY A 268 -7.67 -3.66 -2.64
N SER A 269 -7.06 -2.85 -3.52
CA SER A 269 -6.75 -1.44 -3.23
C SER A 269 -6.66 -0.60 -4.51
N ASN A 270 -6.95 0.69 -4.40
CA ASN A 270 -6.88 1.62 -5.53
C ASN A 270 -5.45 2.15 -5.75
N ARG A 271 -4.67 1.40 -6.53
CA ARG A 271 -3.23 1.61 -6.75
C ARG A 271 -2.96 2.44 -8.02
N GLU A 272 -3.10 3.75 -7.93
CA GLU A 272 -3.10 4.61 -9.13
C GLU A 272 -1.77 4.67 -9.87
N LEU A 273 -0.66 4.87 -9.16
CA LEU A 273 0.67 4.98 -9.75
C LEU A 273 1.05 3.68 -10.48
N GLN A 274 0.86 2.54 -9.81
CA GLN A 274 1.06 1.24 -10.43
C GLN A 274 0.27 1.08 -11.74
N ARG A 275 -1.00 1.50 -11.80
CA ARG A 275 -1.80 1.40 -13.04
C ARG A 275 -1.30 2.31 -14.15
N ARG A 276 -0.81 3.51 -13.82
CA ARG A 276 -0.24 4.44 -14.79
C ARG A 276 1.05 3.89 -15.38
N THR A 277 1.88 3.31 -14.52
CA THR A 277 3.22 2.82 -14.88
C THR A 277 3.20 1.45 -15.55
N LEU A 278 2.24 0.59 -15.20
CA LEU A 278 2.00 -0.71 -15.84
C LEU A 278 1.03 -0.61 -17.04
N SER A 279 0.84 0.57 -17.63
CA SER A 279 0.08 0.72 -18.88
C SER A 279 1.02 0.77 -20.09
N GLY A 280 0.59 0.18 -21.23
CA GLY A 280 1.36 0.23 -22.49
C GLY A 280 2.59 -0.68 -22.50
N GLU A 281 3.72 -0.19 -23.04
CA GLU A 281 4.97 -0.95 -23.23
C GLU A 281 5.59 -1.45 -21.91
N GLY A 282 5.28 -0.81 -20.77
CA GLY A 282 5.74 -1.25 -19.44
C GLY A 282 5.17 -2.62 -19.03
N TYR A 283 3.93 -2.94 -19.42
CA TYR A 283 3.27 -4.21 -19.11
C TYR A 283 3.85 -5.38 -19.90
N SER A 284 4.27 -5.12 -21.14
CA SER A 284 4.85 -6.11 -22.05
C SER A 284 6.37 -6.25 -21.93
N SER A 285 7.02 -5.50 -21.04
CA SER A 285 8.46 -5.58 -20.88
C SER A 285 8.87 -6.95 -20.31
N VAL A 286 9.92 -7.56 -20.88
CA VAL A 286 10.43 -8.88 -20.48
C VAL A 286 10.84 -8.90 -19.00
N LEU A 287 11.34 -7.77 -18.48
CA LEU A 287 11.67 -7.58 -17.07
C LEU A 287 10.43 -7.66 -16.16
N CYS A 288 9.33 -6.98 -16.52
CA CYS A 288 8.10 -7.04 -15.72
C CYS A 288 7.44 -8.44 -15.75
N GLN A 289 7.57 -9.18 -16.85
CA GLN A 289 6.95 -10.51 -16.97
C GLN A 289 7.53 -11.54 -15.99
N SER A 290 8.83 -11.47 -15.74
CA SER A 290 9.55 -12.35 -14.80
C SER A 290 9.24 -12.02 -13.33
N CYS A 291 8.91 -10.76 -13.03
CA CYS A 291 8.68 -10.29 -11.67
C CYS A 291 7.21 -10.24 -11.23
N HIS A 292 6.23 -10.26 -12.14
CA HIS A 292 4.81 -10.00 -11.82
C HIS A 292 3.80 -11.08 -12.27
N GLN A 293 4.24 -12.32 -12.48
CA GLN A 293 3.32 -13.44 -12.79
C GLN A 293 2.55 -13.22 -14.11
N HIS A 294 3.24 -12.75 -15.15
CA HIS A 294 2.64 -12.50 -16.47
C HIS A 294 2.91 -13.59 -17.50
N HIS A 295 3.69 -14.62 -17.15
CA HIS A 295 3.72 -15.87 -17.92
C HIS A 295 2.63 -16.82 -17.39
N PRO A 296 1.79 -17.43 -18.26
CA PRO A 296 0.70 -18.32 -17.83
C PRO A 296 1.16 -19.45 -16.90
N ASP A 297 2.37 -19.95 -17.13
CA ASP A 297 2.95 -21.08 -16.38
C ASP A 297 3.83 -20.65 -15.19
N TYR A 298 4.06 -19.35 -14.98
CA TYR A 298 4.89 -18.91 -13.86
C TYR A 298 4.10 -18.97 -12.55
N LEU A 299 4.57 -19.81 -11.63
CA LEU A 299 4.12 -19.85 -10.25
C LEU A 299 5.21 -19.27 -9.35
N ARG A 300 4.79 -18.44 -8.39
CA ARG A 300 5.68 -18.04 -7.28
C ARG A 300 6.22 -19.29 -6.58
N PRO A 301 7.48 -19.28 -6.09
CA PRO A 301 8.08 -20.46 -5.46
C PRO A 301 7.23 -21.08 -4.35
N MET A 302 6.53 -20.25 -3.56
CA MET A 302 5.67 -20.74 -2.49
C MET A 302 4.46 -21.54 -2.98
N ARG A 303 4.05 -21.37 -4.24
CA ARG A 303 2.93 -22.10 -4.87
C ARG A 303 3.39 -23.20 -5.83
N ALA A 304 4.63 -23.15 -6.31
CA ALA A 304 5.16 -24.15 -7.22
C ALA A 304 5.07 -25.55 -6.61
N GLY A 305 4.51 -26.52 -7.34
CA GLY A 305 4.38 -27.91 -6.86
C GLY A 305 3.30 -28.13 -5.79
N LEU A 306 2.38 -27.17 -5.59
CA LEU A 306 1.22 -27.30 -4.67
C LEU A 306 -0.11 -27.43 -5.41
N GLU A 307 -0.07 -27.84 -6.67
CA GLU A 307 -1.25 -28.13 -7.47
C GLU A 307 -2.06 -29.28 -6.85
N GLY A 308 -3.34 -29.33 -7.18
CA GLY A 308 -4.24 -30.38 -6.69
C GLY A 308 -5.68 -29.88 -6.61
N PRO A 309 -6.62 -30.76 -6.21
CA PRO A 309 -8.05 -30.46 -6.27
C PRO A 309 -8.42 -29.26 -5.40
N GLU A 310 -9.41 -28.51 -5.86
CA GLU A 310 -10.00 -27.42 -5.09
C GLU A 310 -10.61 -27.92 -3.77
N GLY A 311 -10.61 -27.05 -2.77
CA GLY A 311 -11.17 -27.30 -1.46
C GLY A 311 -12.50 -26.60 -1.21
N PRO A 312 -13.09 -26.83 -0.02
CA PRO A 312 -14.23 -26.04 0.42
C PRO A 312 -13.86 -24.55 0.49
N ARG A 313 -14.82 -23.71 0.13
CA ARG A 313 -14.68 -22.25 0.16
C ARG A 313 -15.28 -21.70 1.44
N TYR A 314 -14.49 -21.00 2.24
CA TYR A 314 -14.94 -20.42 3.50
C TYR A 314 -14.99 -18.89 3.43
N PRO A 315 -16.01 -18.27 4.05
CA PRO A 315 -16.02 -16.83 4.22
C PRO A 315 -14.92 -16.41 5.20
N TYR A 316 -14.38 -15.21 5.01
CA TYR A 316 -13.48 -14.60 5.98
C TYR A 316 -14.28 -13.98 7.12
N THR A 317 -14.49 -14.77 8.16
CA THR A 317 -15.04 -14.35 9.45
C THR A 317 -14.01 -14.58 10.55
N TRP A 318 -14.30 -14.13 11.76
CA TRP A 318 -13.47 -14.38 12.94
C TRP A 318 -13.22 -15.88 13.21
N ASP A 319 -14.15 -16.77 12.83
CA ASP A 319 -13.98 -18.23 12.92
C ASP A 319 -12.84 -18.77 12.05
N TYR A 320 -12.42 -18.01 11.02
CA TYR A 320 -11.29 -18.37 10.18
C TYR A 320 -9.96 -18.43 10.96
N ILE A 321 -9.85 -17.67 12.06
CA ILE A 321 -8.72 -17.73 12.99
C ILE A 321 -8.58 -19.15 13.57
N LYS A 322 -9.68 -19.72 14.06
CA LYS A 322 -9.69 -21.09 14.59
C LYS A 322 -9.23 -22.09 13.53
N ARG A 323 -9.71 -21.93 12.29
CA ARG A 323 -9.32 -22.80 11.16
C ARG A 323 -7.82 -22.74 10.86
N LEU A 324 -7.21 -21.55 10.89
CA LEU A 324 -5.76 -21.41 10.71
C LEU A 324 -4.97 -22.03 11.87
N LYS A 325 -5.44 -21.86 13.11
CA LYS A 325 -4.83 -22.47 14.30
C LYS A 325 -4.93 -24.00 14.31
N ASP A 326 -6.07 -24.55 13.89
CA ASP A 326 -6.27 -26.01 13.82
C ASP A 326 -5.41 -26.65 12.70
N ALA A 327 -4.88 -25.87 11.76
CA ALA A 327 -4.11 -26.37 10.63
C ALA A 327 -2.61 -26.60 10.95
N SER A 328 -2.07 -25.97 11.99
CA SER A 328 -0.66 -26.11 12.38
C SER A 328 -0.41 -25.61 13.79
N ASP A 329 0.63 -26.10 14.45
CA ASP A 329 1.06 -25.63 15.78
C ASP A 329 1.83 -24.28 15.74
N MET A 330 1.98 -23.66 14.56
CA MET A 330 2.63 -22.36 14.42
C MET A 330 1.90 -21.29 15.23
N LYS A 331 2.64 -20.33 15.79
CA LYS A 331 2.02 -19.14 16.39
C LYS A 331 1.30 -18.34 15.30
N LEU A 332 0.08 -17.90 15.55
CA LEU A 332 -0.72 -17.14 14.59
C LEU A 332 -0.71 -15.65 14.94
N ILE A 333 -0.34 -14.81 13.98
CA ILE A 333 -0.37 -13.35 14.08
C ILE A 333 -1.33 -12.81 13.02
N LEU A 334 -2.18 -11.86 13.40
CA LEU A 334 -3.02 -11.12 12.45
C LEU A 334 -2.35 -9.78 12.12
N LYS A 335 -2.04 -9.58 10.84
CA LYS A 335 -1.46 -8.33 10.32
C LYS A 335 -2.55 -7.53 9.59
N GLY A 336 -2.70 -6.26 9.96
CA GLY A 336 -3.65 -5.34 9.34
C GLY A 336 -4.78 -4.87 10.26
N ILE A 337 -4.71 -5.18 11.56
CA ILE A 337 -5.65 -4.65 12.56
C ILE A 337 -5.36 -3.17 12.78
N MET A 338 -6.40 -2.33 12.68
CA MET A 338 -6.32 -0.87 12.79
C MET A 338 -7.18 -0.30 13.93
N THR A 339 -7.98 -1.13 14.61
CA THR A 339 -8.89 -0.69 15.68
C THR A 339 -8.72 -1.52 16.94
N ALA A 340 -9.04 -0.94 18.09
CA ALA A 340 -8.98 -1.62 19.38
C ALA A 340 -9.98 -2.79 19.43
N GLU A 341 -11.20 -2.58 18.92
CA GLU A 341 -12.25 -3.59 18.85
C GLU A 341 -11.83 -4.77 17.97
N GLY A 342 -11.13 -4.49 16.86
CA GLY A 342 -10.59 -5.54 15.99
C GLY A 342 -9.50 -6.36 16.68
N ALA A 343 -8.69 -5.74 17.54
CA ALA A 343 -7.70 -6.43 18.35
C ALA A 343 -8.36 -7.31 19.43
N GLU A 344 -9.38 -6.79 20.12
CA GLU A 344 -10.17 -7.53 21.11
C GLU A 344 -10.91 -8.72 20.48
N GLN A 345 -11.51 -8.54 19.30
CA GLN A 345 -12.13 -9.60 18.53
C GLN A 345 -11.10 -10.66 18.15
N ALA A 346 -9.95 -10.28 17.60
CA ALA A 346 -8.88 -11.21 17.25
C ALA A 346 -8.41 -12.05 18.47
N ALA A 347 -8.26 -11.40 19.63
CA ALA A 347 -7.85 -12.07 20.87
C ALA A 347 -8.92 -13.02 21.42
N SER A 348 -10.19 -12.64 21.36
CA SER A 348 -11.32 -13.42 21.88
C SER A 348 -11.79 -14.54 20.96
N SER A 349 -11.51 -14.45 19.65
CA SER A 349 -11.89 -15.44 18.62
C SER A 349 -11.22 -16.81 18.81
N TYR A 350 -10.25 -16.90 19.72
CA TYR A 350 -9.70 -18.16 20.16
C TYR A 350 -9.34 -18.06 21.65
N PRO A 351 -10.26 -18.41 22.57
CA PRO A 351 -9.94 -18.42 23.99
C PRO A 351 -8.79 -19.40 24.22
N THR A 352 -7.66 -18.89 24.69
CA THR A 352 -6.60 -19.70 25.26
C THR A 352 -7.22 -20.48 26.41
N THR A 353 -7.51 -21.76 26.19
CA THR A 353 -7.67 -22.67 27.33
C THR A 353 -6.37 -22.59 28.12
N ALA A 354 -6.48 -22.49 29.43
CA ALA A 354 -5.39 -22.22 30.38
C ALA A 354 -4.32 -23.35 30.47
N ALA A 355 -4.10 -24.10 29.39
CA ALA A 355 -3.15 -25.20 29.31
C ALA A 355 -2.23 -25.02 28.09
N GLY A 356 -1.20 -24.18 28.27
CA GLY A 356 0.14 -24.35 27.70
C GLY A 356 0.33 -24.21 26.17
N ARG A 357 1.07 -23.18 25.78
CA ARG A 357 2.40 -23.23 25.12
C ARG A 357 2.75 -21.90 24.45
#